data_AF-A0A350UPA8-F1
#
_entry.id   AF-A0A350UPA8-F1
#
_cell.length_a   1.000
_cell.length_b   1.000
_cell.length_c   1.000
_cell.angle_alpha   90.00
_cell.angle_beta   90.00
_cell.angle_gamma   90.00
#
_symmetry.space_group_name_H-M   'P 1'
#
loop_
_entity.id
_entity.type
_entity.pdbx_description
1 polymer ?
#
loop_
_entity_poly.entity_id
_entity_poly.type
_entity_poly.pdbx_seq_one_letter_code
_entity_poly.pdbx_strand_id
1 'polypeptide(L)'
;MADVGGGTGRRGAPEVPEGGSPGEGRVSRGGGERALGCTIAETAPAGAMGGSFVQSQASLAEPMAAPGAGRLVSLDAYRGFIMLMLVSNGFGFSSLEAYPGWQWLAYQVEHVSWEGCTFWDLIQPAFTFMVGMAMPFAMARRKKEGASQAQVFRHVAWRAFMLVVLSNIYSNWGARPGELKLQFINVLCQIAFGYLACYFILQLKFRMQAVVAFLMLAGFWALFVAFPGTDGPWSKTDNIGAVVDLRVLGYNYSGHYTTINFIGNAVTILFGCWAGLLVRTERTHWQKLRIFAVAAVACFALGLALEPFNPMVKRLWTASFTFFSTGWVLVMLMAFYWIVEVRGVKKWTFPFLVLGMNSIFVYSLGQIGISGWLNRGLAGFTQRFEGLGPAGAIPHQALVLLGLWWICYWLYQRRIFFKI
;
A
#
# COMPACT_ATOMS: atom_id res chain seq x y z
N MET A 1 -26.80 -23.01 -48.97
CA MET A 1 -27.60 -24.10 -49.55
C MET A 1 -28.12 -24.94 -48.40
N ALA A 2 -29.27 -24.69 -47.79
CA ALA A 2 -30.29 -23.62 -47.90
C ALA A 2 -30.50 -23.01 -46.46
N ASP A 3 -30.96 -21.77 -46.20
CA ASP A 3 -32.23 -21.08 -46.59
C ASP A 3 -33.49 -21.85 -46.09
N VAL A 4 -34.50 -21.27 -45.41
CA VAL A 4 -35.10 -19.91 -45.46
C VAL A 4 -35.71 -19.47 -44.11
N GLY A 5 -35.74 -18.15 -43.83
CA GLY A 5 -36.83 -17.45 -43.12
C GLY A 5 -36.76 -17.33 -41.58
N GLY A 6 -37.19 -16.24 -40.92
CA GLY A 6 -37.76 -14.97 -41.42
C GLY A 6 -39.00 -14.53 -40.63
N GLY A 7 -38.89 -13.55 -39.73
CA GLY A 7 -40.03 -13.07 -38.94
C GLY A 7 -39.74 -11.87 -38.03
N THR A 8 -40.27 -10.70 -38.39
CA THR A 8 -40.12 -9.43 -37.65
C THR A 8 -41.24 -9.19 -36.62
N GLY A 9 -40.93 -8.56 -35.47
CA GLY A 9 -41.94 -8.12 -34.50
C GLY A 9 -41.53 -6.90 -33.67
N ARG A 10 -41.93 -5.69 -34.09
CA ARG A 10 -41.93 -4.46 -33.26
C ARG A 10 -43.30 -4.29 -32.58
N ARG A 11 -43.30 -3.90 -31.30
CA ARG A 11 -44.33 -3.17 -30.49
C ARG A 11 -44.09 -3.56 -29.02
N GLY A 12 -44.17 -2.71 -28.01
CA GLY A 12 -44.35 -1.25 -27.95
C GLY A 12 -44.39 -0.81 -26.47
N ALA A 13 -43.99 0.43 -26.17
CA ALA A 13 -44.19 1.04 -24.85
C ALA A 13 -45.39 2.00 -24.89
N PRO A 14 -46.20 1.99 -23.82
CA PRO A 14 -46.63 3.23 -23.13
C PRO A 14 -46.67 3.00 -21.59
N GLU A 15 -46.85 3.97 -20.68
CA GLU A 15 -46.91 5.44 -20.72
C GLU A 15 -46.61 5.98 -19.30
N VAL A 16 -46.34 7.27 -19.17
CA VAL A 16 -46.27 8.01 -17.90
C VAL A 16 -47.56 8.82 -17.71
N PRO A 17 -48.16 8.90 -16.51
CA PRO A 17 -49.10 9.95 -16.16
C PRO A 17 -48.39 11.07 -15.36
N GLU A 18 -48.32 12.27 -15.94
CA GLU A 18 -48.17 13.52 -15.19
C GLU A 18 -49.53 14.00 -14.65
N GLY A 19 -49.51 14.85 -13.62
CA GLY A 19 -50.60 15.80 -13.36
C GLY A 19 -50.97 16.01 -11.88
N GLY A 20 -50.95 17.27 -11.42
CA GLY A 20 -51.74 17.67 -10.23
C GLY A 20 -51.05 18.51 -9.14
N SER A 21 -50.67 19.74 -9.45
CA SER A 21 -50.80 20.90 -8.52
C SER A 21 -52.01 21.74 -8.97
N PRO A 22 -52.53 22.75 -8.21
CA PRO A 22 -51.97 23.43 -7.02
C PRO A 22 -52.96 23.62 -5.85
N GLY A 23 -52.55 24.36 -4.80
CA GLY A 23 -53.45 24.87 -3.76
C GLY A 23 -52.75 25.70 -2.67
N GLU A 24 -52.90 27.03 -2.72
CA GLU A 24 -52.38 27.96 -1.71
C GLU A 24 -53.23 27.96 -0.42
N GLY A 25 -52.62 28.24 0.74
CA GLY A 25 -53.33 28.34 2.02
C GLY A 25 -52.50 29.01 3.12
N ARG A 26 -52.62 30.33 3.26
CA ARG A 26 -51.85 31.17 4.20
C ARG A 26 -52.76 31.76 5.28
N VAL A 27 -52.66 31.32 6.54
CA VAL A 27 -53.15 32.06 7.74
C VAL A 27 -52.21 31.82 8.94
N SER A 28 -52.18 32.78 9.88
CA SER A 28 -51.20 32.94 10.98
C SER A 28 -51.85 32.88 12.38
N ARG A 29 -51.00 32.91 13.43
CA ARG A 29 -51.21 33.05 14.91
C ARG A 29 -50.98 31.74 15.71
N GLY A 30 -50.35 31.76 16.90
CA GLY A 30 -49.68 32.86 17.62
C GLY A 30 -49.34 32.50 19.09
N GLY A 31 -48.53 33.34 19.77
CA GLY A 31 -48.09 33.18 21.18
C GLY A 31 -46.85 32.29 21.34
N GLY A 32 -45.86 32.52 22.23
CA GLY A 32 -45.70 33.44 23.39
C GLY A 32 -45.06 32.59 24.52
N GLU A 33 -43.88 32.86 25.06
CA GLU A 33 -43.51 33.83 26.12
C GLU A 33 -41.96 33.99 26.16
N ARG A 34 -41.37 35.19 26.25
CA ARG A 34 -40.89 35.92 27.48
C ARG A 34 -39.97 35.07 28.40
N ALA A 35 -38.67 35.33 28.65
CA ALA A 35 -37.78 36.53 28.68
C ALA A 35 -37.81 37.38 29.99
N LEU A 36 -36.63 37.91 30.36
CA LEU A 36 -36.23 38.76 31.53
C LEU A 36 -35.70 37.98 32.77
N GLY A 37 -34.69 38.45 33.52
CA GLY A 37 -33.93 39.72 33.48
C GLY A 37 -32.65 39.74 34.36
N CYS A 38 -32.19 40.93 34.78
CA CYS A 38 -30.89 41.20 35.46
C CYS A 38 -31.02 41.36 37.01
N THR A 39 -30.02 41.69 37.86
CA THR A 39 -28.80 42.54 37.68
C THR A 39 -27.66 42.21 38.68
N ILE A 40 -26.50 42.86 38.47
CA ILE A 40 -25.23 42.97 39.24
C ILE A 40 -25.35 43.22 40.77
N ALA A 41 -24.46 42.61 41.59
CA ALA A 41 -23.66 43.29 42.66
C ALA A 41 -22.59 42.38 43.34
N GLU A 42 -21.44 42.98 43.69
CA GLU A 42 -20.20 42.44 44.28
C GLU A 42 -20.28 41.60 45.58
N THR A 43 -19.32 40.68 45.76
CA THR A 43 -18.45 40.60 46.97
C THR A 43 -17.27 39.62 46.77
N ALA A 44 -16.13 39.92 47.40
CA ALA A 44 -14.94 39.08 47.58
C ALA A 44 -14.55 39.14 49.09
N PRO A 45 -13.71 38.25 49.69
CA PRO A 45 -12.59 37.55 49.05
C PRO A 45 -12.28 36.11 49.57
N ALA A 46 -11.14 35.58 49.08
CA ALA A 46 -10.26 34.57 49.69
C ALA A 46 -10.77 33.12 49.90
N GLY A 47 -10.30 32.22 49.03
CA GLY A 47 -10.37 30.76 49.24
C GLY A 47 -9.67 30.02 48.09
N ALA A 48 -8.57 29.32 48.38
CA ALA A 48 -7.75 28.67 47.35
C ALA A 48 -8.34 27.33 46.89
N MET A 49 -8.29 27.06 45.58
CA MET A 49 -8.06 25.75 44.93
C MET A 49 -8.12 25.95 43.40
N GLY A 50 -6.96 26.18 42.78
CA GLY A 50 -6.85 26.55 41.36
C GLY A 50 -6.95 25.37 40.39
N GLY A 51 -7.81 25.50 39.39
CA GLY A 51 -8.02 24.49 38.34
C GLY A 51 -8.60 25.10 37.05
N SER A 52 -7.95 26.14 36.50
CA SER A 52 -8.44 26.87 35.33
C SER A 52 -8.14 26.14 34.02
N PHE A 53 -9.21 25.71 33.34
CA PHE A 53 -9.20 25.45 31.91
C PHE A 53 -8.79 26.71 31.11
N VAL A 54 -8.07 26.51 30.00
CA VAL A 54 -7.78 27.47 28.91
C VAL A 54 -6.88 28.68 29.24
N GLN A 55 -5.59 28.57 28.85
CA GLN A 55 -4.81 29.61 28.17
C GLN A 55 -4.06 28.91 27.03
N SER A 56 -4.34 29.20 25.76
CA SER A 56 -3.96 30.39 24.96
C SER A 56 -2.53 30.31 24.39
N GLN A 57 -2.38 30.71 23.13
CA GLN A 57 -1.24 30.36 22.27
C GLN A 57 -0.01 31.25 22.50
N ALA A 58 1.16 30.64 22.70
CA ALA A 58 2.46 31.20 22.28
C ALA A 58 3.60 30.15 22.35
N SER A 59 3.77 29.33 21.31
CA SER A 59 5.10 28.76 20.99
C SER A 59 5.40 28.94 19.52
N LEU A 60 6.07 30.05 19.21
CA LEU A 60 6.58 30.34 17.87
C LEU A 60 7.58 29.25 17.47
N ALA A 61 7.24 28.55 16.38
CA ALA A 61 8.13 27.73 15.55
C ALA A 61 9.43 27.24 16.22
N GLU A 62 9.32 26.25 17.12
CA GLU A 62 10.47 25.39 17.40
C GLU A 62 10.95 24.78 16.07
N PRO A 63 12.21 25.00 15.65
CA PRO A 63 12.75 24.25 14.52
C PRO A 63 12.65 22.77 14.85
N MET A 64 12.27 21.96 13.86
CA MET A 64 12.06 20.53 14.03
C MET A 64 13.15 19.91 14.90
N ALA A 65 12.76 19.30 16.02
CA ALA A 65 13.58 18.28 16.65
C ALA A 65 14.02 17.33 15.53
N ALA A 66 15.34 17.22 15.33
CA ALA A 66 15.92 16.50 14.21
C ALA A 66 15.33 15.07 14.15
N PRO A 67 15.22 14.44 12.95
CA PRO A 67 14.72 13.09 12.84
C PRO A 67 15.42 12.20 13.87
N GLY A 68 14.67 11.76 14.89
CA GLY A 68 15.27 11.27 16.14
C GLY A 68 16.30 10.19 15.87
N ALA A 69 17.39 10.17 16.66
CA ALA A 69 18.70 9.58 16.36
C ALA A 69 18.79 8.05 16.09
N GLY A 70 17.69 7.41 15.69
CA GLY A 70 17.63 6.07 15.11
C GLY A 70 16.68 5.94 13.90
N ARG A 71 16.25 7.04 13.27
CA ARG A 71 15.35 7.04 12.10
C ARG A 71 16.12 7.19 10.79
N LEU A 72 16.07 6.15 9.94
CA LEU A 72 16.82 6.08 8.69
C LEU A 72 16.09 6.83 7.55
N VAL A 73 16.59 8.02 7.19
CA VAL A 73 15.95 8.93 6.22
C VAL A 73 15.88 8.30 4.83
N SER A 74 16.90 7.55 4.41
CA SER A 74 16.90 6.80 3.14
C SER A 74 15.75 5.81 3.01
N LEU A 75 15.36 5.13 4.09
CA LEU A 75 14.24 4.19 4.09
C LEU A 75 12.89 4.90 4.04
N ASP A 76 12.73 6.03 4.73
CA ASP A 76 11.51 6.84 4.62
C ASP A 76 11.36 7.46 3.23
N ALA A 77 12.47 7.90 2.62
CA ALA A 77 12.50 8.44 1.27
C ALA A 77 12.19 7.37 0.21
N TYR A 78 12.80 6.18 0.31
CA TYR A 78 12.50 5.08 -0.60
C TYR A 78 11.03 4.60 -0.46
N ARG A 79 10.51 4.51 0.78
CA ARG A 79 9.08 4.23 1.01
C ARG A 79 8.19 5.29 0.40
N GLY A 80 8.57 6.56 0.53
CA GLY A 80 7.91 7.68 -0.10
C GLY A 80 7.85 7.62 -1.62
N PHE A 81 8.96 7.22 -2.26
CA PHE A 81 9.04 7.01 -3.70
C PHE A 81 8.09 5.89 -4.17
N ILE A 82 8.08 4.74 -3.48
CA ILE A 82 7.17 3.64 -3.82
C ILE A 82 5.69 4.03 -3.63
N MET A 83 5.36 4.81 -2.59
CA MET A 83 4.02 5.37 -2.45
C MET A 83 3.69 6.40 -3.54
N LEU A 84 4.65 7.20 -3.98
CA LEU A 84 4.47 8.16 -5.08
C LEU A 84 4.16 7.43 -6.40
N MET A 85 4.90 6.35 -6.71
CA MET A 85 4.63 5.51 -7.90
C MET A 85 3.24 4.87 -7.83
N LEU A 86 2.84 4.33 -6.68
CA LEU A 86 1.52 3.72 -6.50
C LEU A 86 0.38 4.74 -6.71
N VAL A 87 0.52 5.93 -6.13
CA VAL A 87 -0.51 6.99 -6.17
C VAL A 87 -0.60 7.67 -7.52
N SER A 88 0.52 7.80 -8.25
CA SER A 88 0.52 8.43 -9.58
C SER A 88 -0.20 7.61 -10.64
N ASN A 89 -0.57 6.36 -10.35
CA ASN A 89 -1.20 5.43 -11.28
C ASN A 89 -0.45 5.37 -12.63
N GLY A 90 0.86 5.18 -12.54
CA GLY A 90 1.76 5.14 -13.70
C GLY A 90 2.03 6.50 -14.35
N PHE A 91 1.68 7.63 -13.69
CA PHE A 91 1.70 8.99 -14.25
C PHE A 91 0.92 9.16 -15.57
N GLY A 92 -0.01 8.25 -15.88
CA GLY A 92 -0.67 8.22 -17.18
C GLY A 92 0.23 7.77 -18.34
N PHE A 93 1.44 7.24 -18.08
CA PHE A 93 2.37 6.78 -19.12
C PHE A 93 1.86 5.55 -19.91
N SER A 94 0.82 4.85 -19.47
CA SER A 94 0.15 3.84 -20.31
C SER A 94 -0.43 4.44 -21.60
N SER A 95 -0.85 5.70 -21.58
CA SER A 95 -1.29 6.42 -22.79
C SER A 95 -0.19 6.59 -23.84
N LEU A 96 1.08 6.36 -23.48
CA LEU A 96 2.21 6.40 -24.41
C LEU A 96 2.27 5.19 -25.36
N GLU A 97 1.46 4.14 -25.13
CA GLU A 97 1.32 3.03 -26.08
C GLU A 97 0.91 3.50 -27.49
N ALA A 98 0.11 4.57 -27.55
CA ALA A 98 -0.35 5.21 -28.79
C ALA A 98 0.76 5.91 -29.60
N TYR A 99 1.97 6.09 -29.04
CA TYR A 99 3.06 6.82 -29.70
C TYR A 99 4.22 5.88 -30.06
N PRO A 100 4.59 5.75 -31.34
CA PRO A 100 5.74 4.96 -31.79
C PRO A 100 7.03 5.31 -31.02
N GLY A 101 7.72 4.28 -30.51
CA GLY A 101 8.98 4.42 -29.77
C GLY A 101 8.81 4.60 -28.25
N TRP A 102 7.57 4.75 -27.75
CA TRP A 102 7.29 4.93 -26.31
C TRP A 102 6.58 3.74 -25.65
N GLN A 103 6.22 2.70 -26.42
CA GLN A 103 5.56 1.49 -25.90
C GLN A 103 6.35 0.82 -24.76
N TRP A 104 7.68 0.88 -24.79
CA TRP A 104 8.52 0.32 -23.73
C TRP A 104 8.27 0.99 -22.37
N LEU A 105 7.95 2.29 -22.34
CA LEU A 105 7.69 3.04 -21.11
C LEU A 105 6.27 2.79 -20.61
N ALA A 106 5.29 2.69 -21.52
CA ALA A 106 3.93 2.27 -21.20
C ALA A 106 3.93 0.88 -20.54
N TYR A 107 4.66 -0.08 -21.13
CA TYR A 107 4.81 -1.43 -20.58
C TYR A 107 5.42 -1.45 -19.16
N GLN A 108 6.34 -0.54 -18.83
CA GLN A 108 6.93 -0.49 -17.47
C GLN A 108 5.96 -0.02 -16.38
N VAL A 109 4.87 0.66 -16.73
CA VAL A 109 3.83 1.11 -15.77
C VAL A 109 2.61 0.18 -15.71
N GLU A 110 2.68 -0.98 -16.36
CA GLU A 110 1.61 -1.98 -16.41
C GLU A 110 2.04 -3.31 -15.77
N HIS A 111 1.06 -4.13 -15.39
CA HIS A 111 1.32 -5.48 -14.86
C HIS A 111 1.58 -6.46 -16.00
N VAL A 112 2.57 -7.35 -15.83
CA VAL A 112 2.71 -8.47 -16.75
C VAL A 112 1.49 -9.40 -16.65
N SER A 113 1.09 -9.97 -17.79
CA SER A 113 -0.11 -10.80 -17.90
C SER A 113 -0.03 -12.07 -17.04
N TRP A 114 1.14 -12.70 -16.97
CA TRP A 114 1.41 -13.87 -16.12
C TRP A 114 2.87 -14.00 -15.70
N GLU A 115 3.77 -14.18 -16.68
CA GLU A 115 5.18 -14.51 -16.49
C GLU A 115 6.09 -13.35 -16.90
N GLY A 116 7.01 -12.99 -16.01
CA GLY A 116 7.94 -11.87 -16.16
C GLY A 116 7.81 -10.86 -15.03
N CYS A 117 8.44 -9.69 -15.20
CA CYS A 117 8.35 -8.60 -14.23
C CYS A 117 8.59 -7.25 -14.93
N THR A 118 7.66 -6.31 -14.76
CA THR A 118 7.85 -4.88 -15.08
C THR A 118 8.27 -4.09 -13.84
N PHE A 119 8.62 -2.83 -14.00
CA PHE A 119 8.83 -1.92 -12.88
C PHE A 119 7.58 -1.80 -11.98
N TRP A 120 6.38 -1.75 -12.57
CA TRP A 120 5.12 -1.67 -11.83
C TRP A 120 4.90 -2.87 -10.88
N ASP A 121 5.41 -4.05 -11.26
CA ASP A 121 5.35 -5.27 -10.46
C ASP A 121 6.26 -5.26 -9.22
N LEU A 122 7.27 -4.39 -9.17
CA LEU A 122 8.20 -4.24 -8.06
C LEU A 122 7.65 -3.40 -6.89
N ILE A 123 6.56 -2.66 -7.09
CA ILE A 123 5.97 -1.77 -6.07
C ILE A 123 5.60 -2.54 -4.78
N GLN A 124 4.96 -3.70 -4.93
CA GLN A 124 4.52 -4.50 -3.77
C GLN A 124 5.72 -5.18 -3.05
N PRO A 125 6.65 -5.90 -3.73
CA PRO A 125 7.87 -6.40 -3.10
C PRO A 125 8.70 -5.33 -2.39
N ALA A 126 8.85 -4.15 -2.99
CA ALA A 126 9.55 -3.03 -2.37
C ALA A 126 8.87 -2.61 -1.05
N PHE A 127 7.55 -2.45 -1.07
CA PHE A 127 6.80 -2.05 0.11
C PHE A 127 6.88 -3.08 1.24
N THR A 128 6.73 -4.38 0.95
CA THR A 128 6.77 -5.43 1.96
C THR A 128 8.18 -5.65 2.51
N PHE A 129 9.21 -5.61 1.66
CA PHE A 129 10.62 -5.58 2.08
C PHE A 129 10.90 -4.42 3.05
N MET A 130 10.40 -3.21 2.77
CA MET A 130 10.61 -2.04 3.64
C MET A 130 9.90 -2.18 5.00
N VAL A 131 8.75 -2.87 5.07
CA VAL A 131 8.12 -3.23 6.35
C VAL A 131 9.02 -4.19 7.14
N GLY A 132 9.61 -5.18 6.48
CA GLY A 132 10.61 -6.06 7.07
C GLY A 132 11.83 -5.29 7.58
N MET A 133 12.38 -4.37 6.77
CA MET A 133 13.54 -3.56 7.13
C MET A 133 13.30 -2.68 8.37
N ALA A 134 12.07 -2.19 8.57
CA ALA A 134 11.70 -1.42 9.75
C ALA A 134 11.54 -2.29 11.03
N MET A 135 11.24 -3.58 10.89
CA MET A 135 10.90 -4.47 12.01
C MET A 135 12.02 -4.62 13.06
N PRO A 136 13.30 -4.86 12.70
CA PRO A 136 14.39 -4.90 13.67
C PRO A 136 14.60 -3.61 14.46
N PHE A 137 14.26 -2.44 13.91
CA PHE A 137 14.34 -1.16 14.61
C PHE A 137 13.19 -1.01 15.60
N ALA A 138 11.97 -1.33 15.20
CA ALA A 138 10.78 -1.30 16.06
C ALA A 138 10.92 -2.26 17.26
N MET A 139 11.40 -3.48 17.03
CA MET A 139 11.64 -4.46 18.10
C MET A 139 12.77 -4.01 19.04
N ALA A 140 13.88 -3.50 18.52
CA ALA A 140 14.99 -3.02 19.34
C ALA A 140 14.61 -1.83 20.21
N ARG A 141 13.79 -0.90 19.68
CA ARG A 141 13.23 0.21 20.45
C ARG A 141 12.40 -0.30 21.62
N ARG A 142 11.42 -1.17 21.38
CA ARG A 142 10.56 -1.73 22.44
C ARG A 142 11.34 -2.49 23.52
N LYS A 143 12.39 -3.22 23.13
CA LYS A 143 13.30 -3.89 24.09
C LYS A 143 14.10 -2.90 24.93
N LYS A 144 14.56 -1.78 24.36
CA LYS A 144 15.18 -0.67 25.13
C LYS A 144 14.20 0.02 26.07
N GLU A 145 12.92 0.09 25.69
CA GLU A 145 11.81 0.59 26.52
C GLU A 145 11.36 -0.43 27.60
N GLY A 146 12.11 -1.53 27.82
CA GLY A 146 11.83 -2.53 28.86
C GLY A 146 10.70 -3.52 28.56
N ALA A 147 10.15 -3.54 27.34
CA ALA A 147 9.00 -4.39 27.01
C ALA A 147 9.34 -5.90 27.05
N SER A 148 8.49 -6.68 27.71
CA SER A 148 8.62 -8.14 27.77
C SER A 148 8.32 -8.80 26.42
N GLN A 149 8.83 -10.01 26.19
CA GLN A 149 8.60 -10.74 24.93
C GLN A 149 7.09 -10.97 24.66
N ALA A 150 6.29 -11.20 25.71
CA ALA A 150 4.83 -11.30 25.60
C ALA A 150 4.17 -9.98 25.18
N GLN A 151 4.64 -8.83 25.68
CA GLN A 151 4.16 -7.50 25.28
C GLN A 151 4.53 -7.19 23.81
N VAL A 152 5.74 -7.56 23.37
CA VAL A 152 6.16 -7.43 21.97
C VAL A 152 5.30 -8.32 21.06
N PHE A 153 5.11 -9.59 21.42
CA PHE A 153 4.24 -10.51 20.68
C PHE A 153 2.81 -9.98 20.58
N ARG A 154 2.20 -9.56 21.70
CA ARG A 154 0.84 -8.99 21.71
C ARG A 154 0.71 -7.79 20.78
N HIS A 155 1.71 -6.91 20.73
CA HIS A 155 1.70 -5.78 19.79
C HIS A 155 1.85 -6.22 18.33
N VAL A 156 2.72 -7.20 18.04
CA VAL A 156 2.86 -7.78 16.69
C VAL A 156 1.56 -8.43 16.22
N ALA A 157 0.94 -9.26 17.07
CA ALA A 157 -0.31 -9.94 16.79
C ALA A 157 -1.48 -8.95 16.61
N TRP A 158 -1.58 -7.93 17.48
CA TRP A 158 -2.58 -6.86 17.33
C TRP A 158 -2.42 -6.09 16.02
N ARG A 159 -1.19 -5.72 15.67
CA ARG A 159 -0.88 -5.02 14.41
C ARG A 159 -1.23 -5.88 13.19
N ALA A 160 -0.91 -7.18 13.22
CA ALA A 160 -1.31 -8.11 12.18
C ALA A 160 -2.83 -8.24 12.06
N PHE A 161 -3.55 -8.39 13.19
CA PHE A 161 -5.01 -8.44 13.22
C PHE A 161 -5.65 -7.16 12.66
N MET A 162 -5.19 -5.97 13.08
CA MET A 162 -5.66 -4.69 12.55
C MET A 162 -5.39 -4.53 11.04
N LEU A 163 -4.24 -5.03 10.55
CA LEU A 163 -3.96 -5.05 9.11
C LEU A 163 -4.92 -5.98 8.34
N VAL A 164 -5.28 -7.16 8.88
CA VAL A 164 -6.27 -8.06 8.26
C VAL A 164 -7.68 -7.44 8.24
N VAL A 165 -8.09 -6.80 9.35
CA VAL A 165 -9.37 -6.09 9.43
C VAL A 165 -9.42 -4.95 8.40
N LEU A 166 -8.39 -4.09 8.38
CA LEU A 166 -8.31 -2.96 7.47
C LEU A 166 -8.26 -3.39 5.99
N SER A 167 -7.52 -4.47 5.71
CA SER A 167 -7.46 -5.14 4.40
C SER A 167 -8.85 -5.56 3.90
N ASN A 168 -9.66 -6.19 4.77
CA ASN A 168 -10.98 -6.68 4.39
C ASN A 168 -12.00 -5.55 4.25
N ILE A 169 -11.90 -4.49 5.06
CA ILE A 169 -12.68 -3.25 4.89
C ILE A 169 -12.40 -2.64 3.51
N TYR A 170 -11.14 -2.55 3.10
CA TYR A 170 -10.75 -2.00 1.80
C TYR A 170 -11.14 -2.90 0.62
N SER A 171 -10.94 -4.21 0.76
CA SER A 171 -11.24 -5.16 -0.32
C SER A 171 -12.74 -5.34 -0.57
N ASN A 172 -13.60 -4.92 0.36
CA ASN A 172 -15.06 -4.88 0.24
C ASN A 172 -15.61 -3.44 0.22
N TRP A 173 -14.78 -2.44 -0.05
CA TRP A 173 -15.22 -1.04 -0.03
C TRP A 173 -16.22 -0.77 -1.15
N GLY A 174 -17.46 -0.45 -0.79
CA GLY A 174 -18.57 -0.27 -1.73
C GLY A 174 -19.32 -1.56 -2.12
N ALA A 175 -19.02 -2.70 -1.48
CA ALA A 175 -19.85 -3.91 -1.61
C ALA A 175 -21.25 -3.67 -1.04
N ARG A 176 -22.28 -4.28 -1.64
CA ARG A 176 -23.66 -4.17 -1.14
C ARG A 176 -23.87 -5.05 0.09
N PRO A 177 -24.87 -4.76 0.94
CA PRO A 177 -25.26 -5.66 2.03
C PRO A 177 -25.52 -7.08 1.50
N GLY A 178 -24.84 -8.07 2.09
CA GLY A 178 -24.91 -9.47 1.66
C GLY A 178 -23.84 -9.92 0.65
N GLU A 179 -23.10 -9.00 0.02
CA GLU A 179 -22.06 -9.33 -0.99
C GLU A 179 -20.63 -9.41 -0.40
N LEU A 180 -20.48 -9.37 0.93
CA LEU A 180 -19.17 -9.35 1.60
C LEU A 180 -18.39 -10.65 1.36
N LYS A 181 -17.19 -10.52 0.79
CA LYS A 181 -16.26 -11.62 0.53
C LYS A 181 -14.98 -11.44 1.34
N LEU A 182 -14.62 -12.44 2.12
CA LEU A 182 -13.35 -12.49 2.85
C LEU A 182 -12.20 -12.55 1.84
N GLN A 183 -11.21 -11.65 1.97
CA GLN A 183 -10.11 -11.50 1.02
C GLN A 183 -8.75 -11.41 1.72
N PHE A 184 -7.78 -12.14 1.17
CA PHE A 184 -6.43 -12.27 1.74
C PHE A 184 -5.28 -11.90 0.79
N ILE A 185 -5.53 -11.72 -0.50
CA ILE A 185 -4.50 -11.30 -1.49
C ILE A 185 -4.08 -9.83 -1.36
N ASN A 186 -4.89 -8.99 -0.70
CA ASN A 186 -4.61 -7.57 -0.53
C ASN A 186 -3.33 -7.35 0.30
N VAL A 187 -2.54 -6.35 -0.09
CA VAL A 187 -1.19 -6.07 0.44
C VAL A 187 -1.15 -6.00 1.96
N LEU A 188 -2.22 -5.52 2.62
CA LEU A 188 -2.27 -5.41 4.08
C LEU A 188 -2.41 -6.78 4.77
N CYS A 189 -3.27 -7.69 4.27
CA CYS A 189 -3.33 -9.09 4.73
C CYS A 189 -1.99 -9.80 4.49
N GLN A 190 -1.41 -9.61 3.31
CA GLN A 190 -0.12 -10.18 2.91
C GLN A 190 1.02 -9.75 3.84
N ILE A 191 1.05 -8.48 4.24
CA ILE A 191 1.98 -7.98 5.26
C ILE A 191 1.65 -8.56 6.64
N ALA A 192 0.39 -8.67 7.03
CA ALA A 192 0.00 -9.18 8.35
C ALA A 192 0.55 -10.59 8.60
N PHE A 193 0.33 -11.52 7.67
CA PHE A 193 0.82 -12.89 7.78
C PHE A 193 2.35 -12.96 7.74
N GLY A 194 2.98 -12.28 6.77
CA GLY A 194 4.45 -12.30 6.66
C GLY A 194 5.18 -11.62 7.81
N TYR A 195 4.62 -10.56 8.38
CA TYR A 195 5.17 -9.86 9.56
C TYR A 195 5.06 -10.72 10.83
N LEU A 196 3.95 -11.46 11.00
CA LEU A 196 3.79 -12.42 12.10
C LEU A 196 4.75 -13.61 11.95
N ALA A 197 4.88 -14.18 10.75
CA ALA A 197 5.85 -15.24 10.47
C ALA A 197 7.29 -14.78 10.75
N CYS A 198 7.68 -13.60 10.23
CA CYS A 198 9.00 -13.01 10.48
C CYS A 198 9.29 -12.78 11.96
N TYR A 199 8.29 -12.45 12.79
CA TYR A 199 8.49 -12.29 14.24
C TYR A 199 9.01 -13.57 14.90
N PHE A 200 8.46 -14.73 14.53
CA PHE A 200 8.90 -16.03 15.05
C PHE A 200 10.26 -16.42 14.47
N ILE A 201 10.46 -16.27 13.16
CA ILE A 201 11.72 -16.57 12.48
C ILE A 201 12.88 -15.76 13.10
N LEU A 202 12.66 -14.47 13.41
CA LEU A 202 13.67 -13.61 14.01
C LEU A 202 14.09 -13.98 15.44
N GLN A 203 13.38 -14.88 16.14
CA GLN A 203 13.85 -15.44 17.42
C GLN A 203 14.92 -16.53 17.21
N LEU A 204 15.03 -17.09 16.00
CA LEU A 204 15.99 -18.14 15.67
C LEU A 204 17.38 -17.58 15.37
N LYS A 205 18.43 -18.39 15.54
CA LYS A 205 19.79 -18.07 15.08
C LYS A 205 19.79 -17.86 13.56
N PHE A 206 20.59 -16.93 13.03
CA PHE A 206 20.60 -16.57 11.60
C PHE A 206 20.71 -17.77 10.64
N ARG A 207 21.54 -18.79 10.96
CA ARG A 207 21.62 -20.04 10.19
C ARG A 207 20.25 -20.74 10.04
N MET A 208 19.47 -20.81 11.12
CA MET A 208 18.13 -21.38 11.10
C MET A 208 17.13 -20.48 10.37
N GLN A 209 17.29 -19.15 10.40
CA GLN A 209 16.47 -18.24 9.59
C GLN A 209 16.66 -18.50 8.10
N ALA A 210 17.91 -18.71 7.66
CA ALA A 210 18.22 -19.05 6.27
C ALA A 210 17.66 -20.44 5.87
N VAL A 211 17.77 -21.44 6.76
CA VAL A 211 17.16 -22.77 6.54
C VAL A 211 15.63 -22.66 6.45
N VAL A 212 14.97 -21.91 7.33
CA VAL A 212 13.51 -21.72 7.25
C VAL A 212 13.11 -20.96 5.98
N ALA A 213 13.85 -19.93 5.57
CA ALA A 213 13.60 -19.22 4.31
C ALA A 213 13.71 -20.15 3.09
N PHE A 214 14.75 -21.00 3.07
CA PHE A 214 14.92 -22.02 2.03
C PHE A 214 13.77 -23.04 2.04
N LEU A 215 13.41 -23.60 3.20
CA LEU A 215 12.32 -24.55 3.32
C LEU A 215 10.95 -23.95 2.96
N MET A 216 10.73 -22.66 3.25
CA MET A 216 9.53 -21.94 2.81
C MET A 216 9.47 -21.84 1.28
N LEU A 217 10.53 -21.41 0.60
CA LEU A 217 10.53 -21.30 -0.87
C LEU A 217 10.54 -22.67 -1.57
N ALA A 218 11.32 -23.63 -1.08
CA ALA A 218 11.42 -24.97 -1.65
C ALA A 218 10.13 -25.78 -1.41
N GLY A 219 9.55 -25.70 -0.21
CA GLY A 219 8.26 -26.33 0.11
C GLY A 219 7.10 -25.67 -0.65
N PHE A 220 7.12 -24.34 -0.82
CA PHE A 220 6.15 -23.64 -1.64
C PHE A 220 6.25 -24.06 -3.12
N TRP A 221 7.45 -24.11 -3.69
CA TRP A 221 7.66 -24.62 -5.05
C TRP A 221 7.20 -26.08 -5.20
N ALA A 222 7.61 -26.95 -4.28
CA ALA A 222 7.24 -28.36 -4.30
C ALA A 222 5.72 -28.58 -4.20
N LEU A 223 4.98 -27.71 -3.49
CA LEU A 223 3.53 -27.78 -3.38
C LEU A 223 2.84 -27.61 -4.75
N PHE A 224 3.28 -26.67 -5.59
CA PHE A 224 2.74 -26.52 -6.95
C PHE A 224 3.17 -27.65 -7.90
N VAL A 225 4.39 -28.17 -7.74
CA VAL A 225 4.87 -29.30 -8.55
C VAL A 225 4.16 -30.62 -8.19
N ALA A 226 3.85 -30.83 -6.91
CA ALA A 226 3.14 -32.02 -6.44
C ALA A 226 1.63 -32.00 -6.76
N PHE A 227 1.04 -30.81 -6.90
CA PHE A 227 -0.37 -30.61 -7.22
C PHE A 227 -0.52 -29.66 -8.43
N PRO A 228 -0.12 -30.11 -9.64
CA PRO A 228 -0.19 -29.31 -10.85
C PRO A 228 -1.64 -29.13 -11.32
N GLY A 229 -1.90 -27.99 -11.95
CA GLY A 229 -3.14 -27.75 -12.70
C GLY A 229 -3.11 -28.36 -14.11
N THR A 230 -4.15 -28.13 -14.90
CA THR A 230 -4.27 -28.61 -16.30
C THR A 230 -3.13 -28.13 -17.19
N ASP A 231 -2.77 -26.84 -17.11
CA ASP A 231 -1.62 -26.26 -17.80
C ASP A 231 -0.27 -26.50 -17.05
N GLY A 232 -0.23 -27.44 -16.11
CA GLY A 232 0.93 -27.74 -15.28
C GLY A 232 0.99 -26.97 -13.94
N PRO A 233 2.13 -27.02 -13.23
CA PRO A 233 2.28 -26.45 -11.88
C PRO A 233 1.81 -25.00 -11.75
N TRP A 234 2.11 -24.17 -12.75
CA TRP A 234 1.89 -22.71 -12.71
C TRP A 234 0.66 -22.25 -13.50
N SER A 235 -0.31 -23.16 -13.68
CA SER A 235 -1.61 -22.86 -14.31
C SER A 235 -2.30 -21.63 -13.71
N LYS A 236 -3.04 -20.89 -14.52
CA LYS A 236 -3.78 -19.68 -14.11
C LYS A 236 -5.05 -19.97 -13.31
N THR A 237 -5.67 -21.12 -13.54
CA THR A 237 -7.08 -21.37 -13.19
C THR A 237 -7.26 -22.40 -12.09
N ASP A 238 -6.39 -23.41 -12.03
CA ASP A 238 -6.56 -24.63 -11.23
C ASP A 238 -5.27 -25.11 -10.54
N ASN A 239 -4.26 -24.24 -10.42
CA ASN A 239 -3.10 -24.51 -9.56
C ASN A 239 -3.52 -24.71 -8.09
N ILE A 240 -2.65 -25.33 -7.29
CA ILE A 240 -2.90 -25.62 -5.86
C ILE A 240 -3.35 -24.40 -5.03
N GLY A 241 -2.89 -23.20 -5.34
CA GLY A 241 -3.34 -21.98 -4.66
C GLY A 241 -4.79 -21.63 -4.96
N ALA A 242 -5.24 -21.82 -6.20
CA ALA A 242 -6.65 -21.70 -6.58
C ALA A 242 -7.51 -22.81 -5.95
N VAL A 243 -6.98 -24.04 -5.83
CA VAL A 243 -7.68 -25.13 -5.11
C VAL A 243 -7.85 -24.80 -3.62
N VAL A 244 -6.82 -24.25 -2.98
CA VAL A 244 -6.87 -23.79 -1.58
C VAL A 244 -7.86 -22.64 -1.41
N ASP A 245 -7.85 -21.64 -2.30
CA ASP A 245 -8.78 -20.51 -2.24
C ASP A 245 -10.24 -20.94 -2.43
N LEU A 246 -10.52 -21.78 -3.43
CA LEU A 246 -11.85 -22.34 -3.62
C LEU A 246 -12.33 -23.12 -2.39
N ARG A 247 -11.44 -23.83 -1.69
CA ARG A 247 -11.81 -24.62 -0.50
C ARG A 247 -11.95 -23.79 0.78
N VAL A 248 -11.19 -22.71 0.94
CA VAL A 248 -11.16 -21.87 2.15
C VAL A 248 -12.13 -20.68 2.05
N LEU A 249 -12.27 -20.10 0.85
CA LEU A 249 -13.07 -18.90 0.59
C LEU A 249 -14.37 -19.17 -0.17
N GLY A 250 -14.47 -20.33 -0.84
CA GLY A 250 -15.63 -20.68 -1.69
C GLY A 250 -15.60 -20.03 -3.09
N TYR A 251 -14.52 -19.33 -3.46
CA TYR A 251 -14.36 -18.70 -4.77
C TYR A 251 -12.87 -18.46 -5.10
N ASN A 252 -12.59 -18.24 -6.39
CA ASN A 252 -11.27 -17.83 -6.89
C ASN A 252 -11.24 -16.35 -7.28
N TYR A 253 -10.10 -15.70 -7.07
CA TYR A 253 -9.91 -14.29 -7.42
C TYR A 253 -9.85 -14.09 -8.94
N SER A 254 -10.60 -13.12 -9.47
CA SER A 254 -10.63 -12.78 -10.91
C SER A 254 -9.27 -12.41 -11.49
N GLY A 255 -8.36 -11.91 -10.66
CA GLY A 255 -6.98 -11.58 -11.05
C GLY A 255 -6.01 -12.76 -11.06
N HIS A 256 -6.44 -14.01 -10.82
CA HIS A 256 -5.57 -15.21 -10.70
C HIS A 256 -4.45 -15.08 -9.63
N TYR A 257 -4.65 -14.21 -8.64
CA TYR A 257 -3.85 -14.21 -7.41
C TYR A 257 -4.32 -15.35 -6.51
N THR A 258 -3.43 -15.87 -5.66
CA THR A 258 -3.75 -16.94 -4.73
C THR A 258 -3.42 -16.55 -3.30
N THR A 259 -4.24 -16.89 -2.30
CA THR A 259 -3.96 -16.48 -0.90
C THR A 259 -2.60 -16.97 -0.41
N ILE A 260 -2.21 -18.19 -0.79
CA ILE A 260 -0.96 -18.83 -0.36
C ILE A 260 0.32 -18.10 -0.81
N ASN A 261 0.21 -17.14 -1.73
CA ASN A 261 1.33 -16.29 -2.17
C ASN A 261 1.99 -15.49 -1.02
N PHE A 262 1.33 -15.40 0.15
CA PHE A 262 1.92 -14.84 1.37
C PHE A 262 3.19 -15.56 1.82
N ILE A 263 3.40 -16.82 1.44
CA ILE A 263 4.59 -17.61 1.79
C ILE A 263 5.84 -17.02 1.12
N GLY A 264 5.77 -16.76 -0.20
CA GLY A 264 6.84 -16.06 -0.93
C GLY A 264 7.05 -14.63 -0.43
N ASN A 265 5.95 -13.89 -0.21
CA ASN A 265 6.02 -12.52 0.31
C ASN A 265 6.62 -12.44 1.72
N ALA A 266 6.36 -13.43 2.59
CA ALA A 266 6.97 -13.51 3.91
C ALA A 266 8.51 -13.64 3.82
N VAL A 267 9.04 -14.31 2.79
CA VAL A 267 10.48 -14.39 2.54
C VAL A 267 11.03 -13.05 2.01
N THR A 268 10.30 -12.33 1.16
CA THR A 268 10.64 -10.93 0.79
C THR A 268 10.70 -10.00 2.02
N ILE A 269 9.75 -10.13 2.95
CA ILE A 269 9.75 -9.41 4.24
C ILE A 269 10.97 -9.83 5.09
N LEU A 270 11.32 -11.11 5.13
CA LEU A 270 12.47 -11.62 5.87
C LEU A 270 13.81 -11.11 5.33
N PHE A 271 13.97 -11.02 4.00
CA PHE A 271 15.13 -10.37 3.38
C PHE A 271 15.21 -8.88 3.77
N GLY A 272 14.06 -8.20 3.84
CA GLY A 272 13.95 -6.88 4.45
C GLY A 272 14.46 -6.84 5.89
N CYS A 273 14.03 -7.78 6.74
CA CYS A 273 14.49 -7.89 8.12
C CYS A 273 16.02 -8.08 8.21
N TRP A 274 16.62 -8.89 7.33
CA TRP A 274 18.08 -9.06 7.27
C TRP A 274 18.81 -7.78 6.84
N ALA A 275 18.29 -7.04 5.87
CA ALA A 275 18.80 -5.72 5.50
C ALA A 275 18.71 -4.72 6.65
N GLY A 276 17.59 -4.73 7.40
CA GLY A 276 17.42 -3.90 8.60
C GLY A 276 18.41 -4.24 9.70
N LEU A 277 18.66 -5.53 9.94
CA LEU A 277 19.70 -6.00 10.87
C LEU A 277 21.11 -5.56 10.42
N LEU A 278 21.43 -5.65 9.13
CA LEU A 278 22.72 -5.22 8.59
C LEU A 278 22.96 -3.71 8.80
N VAL A 279 21.98 -2.86 8.49
CA VAL A 279 22.10 -1.41 8.67
C VAL A 279 22.30 -1.02 10.14
N ARG A 280 21.69 -1.78 11.06
CA ARG A 280 21.87 -1.61 12.51
C ARG A 280 23.25 -2.00 13.05
N THR A 281 24.11 -2.66 12.26
CA THR A 281 25.48 -2.99 12.69
C THR A 281 26.43 -1.80 12.57
N GLU A 282 27.53 -1.82 13.34
CA GLU A 282 28.56 -0.77 13.34
C GLU A 282 29.45 -0.75 12.09
N ARG A 283 29.18 -1.63 11.11
CA ARG A 283 29.85 -1.63 9.80
C ARG A 283 29.76 -0.27 9.12
N THR A 284 30.84 0.10 8.43
CA THR A 284 30.89 1.34 7.64
C THR A 284 29.84 1.32 6.53
N HIS A 285 29.43 2.51 6.06
CA HIS A 285 28.46 2.62 4.97
C HIS A 285 28.92 1.87 3.70
N TRP A 286 30.21 1.91 3.39
CA TRP A 286 30.79 1.17 2.25
C TRP A 286 30.74 -0.34 2.42
N GLN A 287 30.98 -0.87 3.63
CA GLN A 287 30.80 -2.30 3.91
C GLN A 287 29.32 -2.71 3.75
N LYS A 288 28.37 -1.90 4.22
CA LYS A 288 26.93 -2.12 4.05
C LYS A 288 26.53 -2.13 2.57
N LEU A 289 26.97 -1.13 1.80
CA LEU A 289 26.74 -1.05 0.35
C LEU A 289 27.37 -2.22 -0.42
N ARG A 290 28.58 -2.67 -0.08
CA ARG A 290 29.19 -3.86 -0.69
C ARG A 290 28.37 -5.12 -0.43
N ILE A 291 27.89 -5.32 0.80
CA ILE A 291 27.05 -6.48 1.14
C ILE A 291 25.71 -6.42 0.39
N PHE A 292 25.09 -5.23 0.28
CA PHE A 292 23.88 -5.06 -0.54
C PHE A 292 24.13 -5.32 -2.03
N ALA A 293 25.27 -4.88 -2.59
CA ALA A 293 25.62 -5.13 -3.98
C ALA A 293 25.80 -6.63 -4.27
N VAL A 294 26.55 -7.34 -3.42
CA VAL A 294 26.74 -8.79 -3.53
C VAL A 294 25.41 -9.53 -3.38
N ALA A 295 24.57 -9.11 -2.42
CA ALA A 295 23.24 -9.69 -2.21
C ALA A 295 22.32 -9.43 -3.43
N ALA A 296 22.35 -8.25 -4.04
CA ALA A 296 21.56 -7.92 -5.22
C ALA A 296 21.97 -8.78 -6.42
N VAL A 297 23.29 -8.89 -6.70
CA VAL A 297 23.81 -9.74 -7.77
C VAL A 297 23.45 -11.21 -7.54
N ALA A 298 23.60 -11.72 -6.31
CA ALA A 298 23.20 -13.08 -5.96
C ALA A 298 21.68 -13.29 -6.13
N CYS A 299 20.85 -12.32 -5.76
CA CYS A 299 19.39 -12.37 -5.96
C CYS A 299 19.01 -12.36 -7.44
N PHE A 300 19.67 -11.56 -8.29
CA PHE A 300 19.44 -11.61 -9.73
C PHE A 300 19.87 -12.95 -10.34
N ALA A 301 21.07 -13.43 -9.99
CA ALA A 301 21.58 -14.71 -10.49
C ALA A 301 20.68 -15.88 -10.08
N LEU A 302 20.23 -15.94 -8.82
CA LEU A 302 19.28 -16.96 -8.35
C LEU A 302 17.90 -16.81 -8.99
N GLY A 303 17.40 -15.58 -9.15
CA GLY A 303 16.11 -15.32 -9.78
C GLY A 303 16.05 -15.84 -11.22
N LEU A 304 17.05 -15.51 -12.02
CA LEU A 304 17.19 -15.93 -13.43
C LEU A 304 17.55 -17.42 -13.55
N ALA A 305 18.39 -17.97 -12.68
CA ALA A 305 18.72 -19.40 -12.71
C ALA A 305 17.54 -20.31 -12.31
N LEU A 306 16.59 -19.80 -11.50
CA LEU A 306 15.37 -20.53 -11.13
C LEU A 306 14.25 -20.41 -12.17
N GLU A 307 14.26 -19.36 -13.00
CA GLU A 307 13.19 -19.06 -13.97
C GLU A 307 12.78 -20.26 -14.85
N PRO A 308 13.70 -21.07 -15.43
CA PRO A 308 13.32 -22.21 -16.27
C PRO A 308 12.56 -23.34 -15.56
N PHE A 309 12.65 -23.43 -14.22
CA PHE A 309 12.02 -24.48 -13.40
C PHE A 309 10.90 -23.94 -12.50
N ASN A 310 10.83 -22.62 -12.39
CA ASN A 310 9.94 -21.88 -11.51
C ASN A 310 9.77 -20.47 -12.14
N PRO A 311 8.81 -20.26 -13.05
CA PRO A 311 8.72 -19.05 -13.85
C PRO A 311 8.40 -17.83 -12.97
N MET A 312 8.72 -16.62 -13.45
CA MET A 312 8.51 -15.40 -12.66
C MET A 312 7.02 -14.98 -12.65
N VAL A 313 6.22 -15.58 -11.77
CA VAL A 313 4.80 -15.28 -11.63
C VAL A 313 4.55 -14.53 -10.32
N LYS A 314 4.46 -13.20 -10.39
CA LYS A 314 4.14 -12.32 -9.26
C LYS A 314 2.86 -12.73 -8.51
N ARG A 315 1.81 -13.11 -9.26
CA ARG A 315 0.47 -13.37 -8.71
C ARG A 315 0.46 -14.55 -7.74
N LEU A 316 1.34 -15.53 -8.01
CA LEU A 316 1.63 -16.69 -7.15
C LEU A 316 2.80 -16.44 -6.19
N TRP A 317 3.60 -15.39 -6.42
CA TRP A 317 4.82 -15.05 -5.68
C TRP A 317 5.89 -16.14 -5.70
N THR A 318 6.22 -16.62 -6.90
CA THR A 318 7.20 -17.68 -7.13
C THR A 318 8.59 -17.35 -6.59
N ALA A 319 9.44 -18.37 -6.41
CA ALA A 319 10.78 -18.18 -5.82
C ALA A 319 11.71 -17.36 -6.74
N SER A 320 11.64 -17.56 -8.06
CA SER A 320 12.35 -16.74 -9.05
C SER A 320 11.96 -15.27 -8.96
N PHE A 321 10.65 -14.97 -8.95
CA PHE A 321 10.13 -13.63 -8.72
C PHE A 321 10.57 -13.05 -7.37
N THR A 322 10.55 -13.86 -6.31
CA THR A 322 10.99 -13.47 -4.94
C THR A 322 12.44 -12.99 -4.97
N PHE A 323 13.35 -13.74 -5.58
CA PHE A 323 14.75 -13.36 -5.70
C PHE A 323 14.95 -12.19 -6.67
N PHE A 324 14.41 -12.25 -7.88
CA PHE A 324 14.61 -11.21 -8.90
C PHE A 324 14.08 -9.83 -8.45
N SER A 325 12.88 -9.78 -7.87
CA SER A 325 12.32 -8.54 -7.32
C SER A 325 13.15 -8.03 -6.13
N THR A 326 13.67 -8.92 -5.27
CA THR A 326 14.57 -8.53 -4.17
C THR A 326 15.88 -7.92 -4.69
N GLY A 327 16.42 -8.42 -5.81
CA GLY A 327 17.58 -7.82 -6.47
C GLY A 327 17.34 -6.34 -6.82
N TRP A 328 16.22 -6.04 -7.49
CA TRP A 328 15.83 -4.67 -7.80
C TRP A 328 15.58 -3.80 -6.57
N VAL A 329 14.91 -4.34 -5.55
CA VAL A 329 14.64 -3.63 -4.29
C VAL A 329 15.94 -3.27 -3.56
N LEU A 330 16.95 -4.16 -3.59
CA LEU A 330 18.28 -3.89 -3.03
C LEU A 330 19.04 -2.82 -3.83
N VAL A 331 18.99 -2.84 -5.17
CA VAL A 331 19.60 -1.79 -6.02
C VAL A 331 18.97 -0.43 -5.73
N MET A 332 17.64 -0.35 -5.65
CA MET A 332 16.94 0.89 -5.32
C MET A 332 17.24 1.36 -3.90
N LEU A 333 17.25 0.45 -2.91
CA LEU A 333 17.67 0.76 -1.55
C LEU A 333 19.10 1.32 -1.51
N MET A 334 20.05 0.72 -2.24
CA MET A 334 21.42 1.20 -2.33
C MET A 334 21.49 2.63 -2.89
N ALA A 335 20.73 2.94 -3.93
CA ALA A 335 20.69 4.29 -4.51
C ALA A 335 20.22 5.33 -3.48
N PHE A 336 19.08 5.10 -2.83
CA PHE A 336 18.57 5.98 -1.77
C PHE A 336 19.54 6.07 -0.58
N TYR A 337 20.09 4.93 -0.12
CA TYR A 337 21.04 4.88 1.00
C TYR A 337 22.32 5.66 0.71
N TRP A 338 22.89 5.51 -0.49
CA TRP A 338 24.12 6.21 -0.86
C TRP A 338 23.91 7.72 -1.04
N ILE A 339 22.83 8.17 -1.68
CA ILE A 339 22.58 9.61 -1.85
C ILE A 339 22.32 10.29 -0.48
N VAL A 340 21.55 9.64 0.40
CA VAL A 340 21.05 10.24 1.64
C VAL A 340 21.99 10.07 2.82
N GLU A 341 22.57 8.88 3.00
CA GLU A 341 23.41 8.54 4.16
C GLU A 341 24.91 8.69 3.87
N VAL A 342 25.38 8.44 2.63
CA VAL A 342 26.82 8.57 2.28
C VAL A 342 27.16 9.96 1.75
N ARG A 343 26.37 10.48 0.80
CA ARG A 343 26.57 11.85 0.27
C ARG A 343 25.90 12.94 1.11
N GLY A 344 25.05 12.58 2.07
CA GLY A 344 24.35 13.54 2.94
C GLY A 344 23.33 14.43 2.22
N VAL A 345 23.00 14.16 0.95
CA VAL A 345 22.10 15.00 0.15
C VAL A 345 20.66 14.65 0.51
N LYS A 346 20.05 15.45 1.39
CA LYS A 346 18.72 15.16 1.96
C LYS A 346 17.58 15.98 1.34
N LYS A 347 17.84 17.19 0.80
CA LYS A 347 16.79 18.13 0.35
C LYS A 347 15.84 17.54 -0.71
N TRP A 348 16.36 16.83 -1.71
CA TRP A 348 15.57 16.17 -2.76
C TRP A 348 14.61 15.09 -2.25
N THR A 349 14.83 14.54 -1.04
CA THR A 349 13.95 13.51 -0.48
C THR A 349 12.62 14.05 0.01
N PHE A 350 12.50 15.37 0.22
CA PHE A 350 11.33 16.02 0.80
C PHE A 350 9.97 15.60 0.19
N PRO A 351 9.74 15.65 -1.14
CA PRO A 351 8.47 15.21 -1.74
C PRO A 351 8.15 13.74 -1.41
N PHE A 352 9.16 12.88 -1.35
CA PHE A 352 8.98 11.48 -0.97
C PHE A 352 8.70 11.33 0.52
N LEU A 353 9.45 12.01 1.40
CA LEU A 353 9.27 11.93 2.85
C LEU A 353 7.84 12.27 3.30
N VAL A 354 7.21 13.27 2.66
CA VAL A 354 5.81 13.64 2.92
C VAL A 354 4.85 12.45 2.76
N LEU A 355 4.95 11.71 1.64
CA LEU A 355 4.15 10.50 1.41
C LEU A 355 4.62 9.32 2.27
N GLY A 356 5.93 9.13 2.38
CA GLY A 356 6.56 8.02 3.10
C GLY A 356 6.19 8.01 4.58
N MET A 357 6.06 9.17 5.22
CA MET A 357 5.65 9.31 6.61
C MET A 357 4.19 8.94 6.88
N ASN A 358 3.33 8.95 5.85
CA ASN A 358 1.91 8.61 5.90
C ASN A 358 1.54 7.43 4.97
N SER A 359 2.48 6.54 4.67
CA SER A 359 2.35 5.50 3.63
C SER A 359 1.10 4.62 3.74
N ILE A 360 0.68 4.26 4.96
CA ILE A 360 -0.56 3.47 5.16
C ILE A 360 -1.78 4.30 4.73
N PHE A 361 -1.91 5.54 5.22
CA PHE A 361 -3.00 6.44 4.85
C PHE A 361 -3.04 6.71 3.33
N VAL A 362 -1.87 6.93 2.72
CA VAL A 362 -1.73 7.13 1.28
C VAL A 362 -2.23 5.91 0.48
N TYR A 363 -1.85 4.71 0.89
CA TYR A 363 -2.36 3.45 0.35
C TYR A 363 -3.89 3.37 0.51
N SER A 364 -4.40 3.68 1.70
CA SER A 364 -5.83 3.68 2.02
C SER A 364 -6.65 4.58 1.09
N LEU A 365 -6.19 5.81 0.80
CA LEU A 365 -6.87 6.75 -0.11
C LEU A 365 -7.07 6.15 -1.50
N GLY A 366 -6.08 5.40 -2.00
CA GLY A 366 -6.17 4.69 -3.27
C GLY A 366 -7.20 3.55 -3.24
N GLN A 367 -7.24 2.77 -2.15
CA GLN A 367 -8.17 1.66 -2.00
C GLN A 367 -9.63 2.11 -1.85
N ILE A 368 -9.91 3.19 -1.10
CA ILE A 368 -11.27 3.68 -0.86
C ILE A 368 -11.81 4.60 -1.98
N GLY A 369 -11.13 4.64 -3.12
CA GLY A 369 -11.60 5.31 -4.34
C GLY A 369 -11.44 6.84 -4.38
N ILE A 370 -10.73 7.45 -3.42
CA ILE A 370 -10.53 8.92 -3.38
C ILE A 370 -9.68 9.40 -4.57
N SER A 371 -8.70 8.61 -5.01
CA SER A 371 -7.97 8.86 -6.27
C SER A 371 -8.92 8.92 -7.47
N GLY A 372 -9.87 7.99 -7.57
CA GLY A 372 -10.89 7.95 -8.61
C GLY A 372 -11.89 9.11 -8.52
N TRP A 373 -12.28 9.53 -7.32
CA TRP A 373 -13.11 10.72 -7.11
C TRP A 373 -12.38 12.00 -7.55
N LEU A 374 -11.12 12.17 -7.15
CA LEU A 374 -10.31 13.34 -7.53
C LEU A 374 -10.04 13.40 -9.03
N ASN A 375 -9.72 12.26 -9.66
CA ASN A 375 -9.60 12.12 -11.12
C ASN A 375 -10.88 12.60 -11.84
N ARG A 376 -12.06 12.10 -11.43
CA ARG A 376 -13.35 12.56 -12.01
C ARG A 376 -13.60 14.04 -11.78
N GLY A 377 -13.35 14.56 -10.58
CA GLY A 377 -13.52 15.97 -10.26
C GLY A 377 -12.63 16.88 -11.11
N LEU A 378 -11.34 16.57 -11.22
CA LEU A 378 -10.39 17.32 -12.04
C LEU A 378 -10.66 17.14 -13.55
N ALA A 379 -11.24 16.03 -13.98
CA ALA A 379 -11.56 15.80 -15.39
C ALA A 379 -12.57 16.83 -15.92
N GLY A 380 -13.56 17.23 -15.12
CA GLY A 380 -14.54 18.27 -15.51
C GLY A 380 -13.93 19.65 -15.76
N PHE A 381 -12.82 19.99 -15.10
CA PHE A 381 -12.12 21.27 -15.30
C PHE A 381 -11.02 21.19 -16.37
N THR A 382 -10.32 20.06 -16.43
CA THR A 382 -9.18 19.88 -17.35
C THR A 382 -9.58 19.37 -18.73
N GLN A 383 -10.80 18.85 -18.88
CA GLN A 383 -11.21 18.00 -20.03
C GLN A 383 -10.14 16.96 -20.37
N ARG A 384 -9.48 16.41 -19.34
CA ARG A 384 -8.31 15.52 -19.43
C ARG A 384 -7.18 15.98 -20.38
N PHE A 385 -7.10 17.28 -20.66
CA PHE A 385 -6.24 17.86 -21.69
C PHE A 385 -6.43 17.23 -23.07
N GLU A 386 -7.67 17.03 -23.51
CA GLU A 386 -8.05 16.45 -24.82
C GLU A 386 -7.28 17.06 -26.02
N GLY A 387 -6.92 18.35 -25.98
CA GLY A 387 -6.10 19.00 -27.01
C GLY A 387 -4.67 18.47 -27.15
N LEU A 388 -4.19 17.63 -26.22
CA LEU A 388 -2.91 16.91 -26.30
C LEU A 388 -3.06 15.46 -26.79
N GLY A 389 -4.29 15.03 -27.12
CA GLY A 389 -4.59 13.64 -27.46
C GLY A 389 -4.32 12.69 -26.28
N PRO A 390 -3.89 11.43 -26.52
CA PRO A 390 -3.61 10.46 -25.46
C PRO A 390 -2.62 10.97 -24.40
N ALA A 391 -1.60 11.75 -24.81
CA ALA A 391 -0.63 12.34 -23.88
C ALA A 391 -1.24 13.29 -22.84
N GLY A 392 -2.47 13.79 -23.04
CA GLY A 392 -3.22 14.59 -22.06
C GLY A 392 -3.45 13.87 -20.72
N ALA A 393 -3.42 12.53 -20.71
CA ALA A 393 -3.44 11.74 -19.49
C ALA A 393 -2.28 12.06 -18.53
N ILE A 394 -1.11 12.45 -19.04
CA ILE A 394 0.09 12.71 -18.23
C ILE A 394 -0.07 13.97 -17.34
N PRO A 395 -0.32 15.19 -17.88
CA PRO A 395 -0.59 16.35 -17.05
C PRO A 395 -1.85 16.18 -16.19
N HIS A 396 -2.85 15.42 -16.64
CA HIS A 396 -4.01 15.09 -15.83
C HIS A 396 -3.65 14.26 -14.58
N GLN A 397 -2.93 13.14 -14.73
CA GLN A 397 -2.49 12.34 -13.58
C GLN A 397 -1.48 13.08 -12.70
N ALA A 398 -0.65 13.96 -13.27
CA ALA A 398 0.21 14.85 -12.49
C ALA A 398 -0.59 15.78 -11.56
N LEU A 399 -1.72 16.35 -12.02
CA LEU A 399 -2.61 17.14 -11.17
C LEU A 399 -3.31 16.32 -10.08
N VAL A 400 -3.77 15.10 -10.40
CA VAL A 400 -4.34 14.16 -9.41
C VAL A 400 -3.30 13.84 -8.32
N LEU A 401 -2.06 13.53 -8.73
CA LEU A 401 -0.94 13.27 -7.82
C LEU A 401 -0.62 14.49 -6.95
N LEU A 402 -0.57 15.70 -7.53
CA LEU A 402 -0.31 16.94 -6.78
C LEU A 402 -1.39 17.19 -5.72
N GLY A 403 -2.67 16.93 -6.02
CA GLY A 403 -3.76 17.03 -5.05
C GLY A 403 -3.62 16.04 -3.89
N LEU A 404 -3.31 14.76 -4.18
CA LEU A 404 -3.09 13.73 -3.16
C LEU A 404 -1.83 14.00 -2.34
N TRP A 405 -0.76 14.50 -2.97
CA TRP A 405 0.45 14.93 -2.30
C TRP A 405 0.20 16.13 -1.38
N TRP A 406 -0.60 17.11 -1.82
CA TRP A 406 -0.98 18.27 -1.01
C TRP A 406 -1.73 17.90 0.26
N ILE A 407 -2.67 16.94 0.19
CA ILE A 407 -3.35 16.40 1.38
C ILE A 407 -2.33 15.82 2.37
N CYS A 408 -1.34 15.07 1.87
CA CYS A 408 -0.29 14.48 2.69
C CYS A 408 0.68 15.54 3.25
N TYR A 409 0.93 16.62 2.50
CA TYR A 409 1.72 17.75 2.94
C TYR A 409 1.02 18.55 4.04
N TRP A 410 -0.29 18.74 3.95
CA TRP A 410 -1.12 19.33 5.01
C TRP A 410 -1.09 18.51 6.30
N LEU A 411 -1.18 17.17 6.19
CA LEU A 411 -1.00 16.26 7.33
C LEU A 411 0.41 16.37 7.93
N TYR A 412 1.45 16.44 7.07
CA TYR A 412 2.84 16.60 7.48
C TYR A 412 3.07 17.92 8.23
N GLN A 413 2.56 19.05 7.73
CA GLN A 413 2.63 20.35 8.40
C GLN A 413 1.98 20.31 9.79
N ARG A 414 0.85 19.61 9.94
CA ARG A 414 0.13 19.42 11.20
C ARG A 414 0.71 18.31 12.10
N ARG A 415 1.82 17.68 11.70
CA ARG A 415 2.47 16.53 12.38
C ARG A 415 1.53 15.33 12.62
N ILE A 416 0.52 15.14 11.75
CA ILE A 416 -0.44 14.04 11.82
C ILE A 416 0.14 12.83 11.06
N PHE A 417 0.31 11.70 11.76
CA PHE A 417 0.90 10.48 11.20
C PHE A 417 0.09 9.23 11.55
N PHE A 418 -0.57 8.64 10.56
CA PHE A 418 -1.35 7.42 10.72
C PHE A 418 -0.44 6.18 10.89
N LYS A 419 -0.67 5.40 11.94
CA LYS A 419 0.14 4.23 12.33
C LYS A 419 -0.76 3.13 12.90
N ILE A 420 -0.29 1.89 12.82
CA ILE A 420 -0.90 0.65 13.34
C ILE A 420 0.12 -0.08 14.22
#